data_AF-A0A0K8VSQ2-F1
#
_entry.id   AF-A0A0K8VSQ2-F1
#
_cell.length_a   1.000
_cell.length_b   1.000
_cell.length_c   1.000
_cell.angle_alpha   90.00
_cell.angle_beta   90.00
_cell.angle_gamma   90.00
#
_symmetry.space_group_name_H-M   'P 1'
#
loop_
_entity.id
_entity.type
_entity.pdbx_description
1 polymer ?
#
loop_
_entity_poly.entity_id
_entity_poly.type
_entity_poly.pdbx_seq_one_letter_code
_entity_poly.pdbx_strand_id
1 'polypeptide(L)'
;MNLGNGLFWLVALIFVACNLSFGGTRESQLRIGKAINIFVRYGYLGISMRVIPYNDSYETDKWLFKEPTKSIYKDLNALSESREENAPGIFHGDFHMEFCDNRRQLYQAYFRDFTVERLDKPWEAFTGGWFAENAAKKLGINTSYIMGEYSYVLVRVVRFREVGKFKGDIPLNQTLENDVHERIGGITAGNVTGAIEFMESYGTHYINSYTTGNSLYQVRLNLRLTASFTFF
;
A
#
# COMPACT_ATOMS: atom_id res chain seq x y z
N MET A 1 49.50 17.09 -31.58
CA MET A 1 48.44 17.13 -30.55
C MET A 1 47.62 15.85 -30.71
N ASN A 2 47.63 14.97 -29.70
CA ASN A 2 47.16 13.58 -29.80
C ASN A 2 45.63 13.50 -29.89
N LEU A 3 45.11 13.26 -31.10
CA LEU A 3 43.68 13.03 -31.37
C LEU A 3 43.11 11.82 -30.60
N GLY A 4 43.96 10.84 -30.26
CA GLY A 4 43.54 9.60 -29.57
C GLY A 4 43.09 9.79 -28.13
N ASN A 5 43.61 10.80 -27.41
CA ASN A 5 43.25 11.01 -26.01
C ASN A 5 41.82 11.59 -25.88
N GLY A 6 41.41 12.46 -26.81
CA GLY A 6 40.07 13.08 -26.76
C GLY A 6 38.94 12.06 -26.92
N LEU A 7 39.13 11.07 -27.80
CA LEU A 7 38.15 10.02 -28.03
C LEU A 7 38.01 9.08 -26.82
N PHE A 8 39.11 8.78 -26.14
CA PHE A 8 39.11 7.95 -24.93
C PHE A 8 38.36 8.63 -23.78
N TRP A 9 38.57 9.94 -23.58
CA TRP A 9 37.84 10.71 -22.57
C TRP A 9 36.35 10.86 -22.89
N LEU A 10 35.98 10.97 -24.17
CA LEU A 10 34.57 10.99 -24.60
C LEU A 10 33.88 9.64 -24.34
N VAL A 11 34.53 8.52 -24.65
CA VAL A 11 33.97 7.18 -24.37
C VAL A 11 33.87 6.93 -22.87
N ALA A 12 34.86 7.36 -22.08
CA ALA A 12 34.81 7.25 -20.62
C ALA A 12 33.69 8.10 -20.01
N LEU A 13 33.47 9.33 -20.50
CA LEU A 13 32.36 10.19 -20.07
C LEU A 13 30.99 9.61 -20.45
N ILE A 14 30.85 8.98 -21.61
CA ILE A 14 29.63 8.27 -22.01
C ILE A 14 29.40 7.06 -21.11
N PHE A 15 30.44 6.27 -20.79
CA PHE A 15 30.30 5.14 -19.86
C PHE A 15 29.92 5.58 -18.45
N VAL A 16 30.47 6.69 -17.95
CA VAL A 16 30.10 7.25 -16.64
C VAL A 16 28.68 7.83 -16.65
N ALA A 17 28.28 8.52 -17.73
CA ALA A 17 26.92 9.04 -17.89
C ALA A 17 25.86 7.93 -18.06
N CYS A 18 26.21 6.85 -18.78
CA CYS A 18 25.34 5.67 -18.92
C CYS A 18 25.23 4.89 -17.60
N ASN A 19 26.31 4.75 -16.81
CA ASN A 19 26.24 4.10 -15.49
C ASN A 19 25.49 4.95 -14.44
N LEU A 20 25.53 6.28 -14.54
CA LEU A 20 24.71 7.19 -13.70
C LEU A 20 23.22 7.17 -14.09
N SER A 21 22.88 6.64 -15.27
CA SER A 21 21.49 6.50 -15.74
C SER A 21 20.84 5.17 -15.34
N PHE A 22 21.57 4.25 -14.70
CA PHE A 22 21.02 3.06 -14.04
C PHE A 22 20.71 3.28 -12.55
N GLY A 23 20.47 4.53 -12.16
CA GLY A 23 19.62 4.81 -11.01
C GLY A 23 18.19 4.44 -11.39
N GLY A 24 17.87 3.13 -11.35
CA GLY A 24 16.50 2.66 -11.48
C GLY A 24 15.66 3.46 -10.50
N THR A 25 14.87 4.40 -11.03
CA THR A 25 13.82 5.07 -10.29
C THR A 25 13.02 3.93 -9.67
N ARG A 26 13.07 3.78 -8.33
CA ARG A 26 12.26 2.80 -7.63
C ARG A 26 10.82 3.18 -7.90
N GLU A 27 10.24 2.61 -8.96
CA GLU A 27 8.88 2.86 -9.39
C GLU A 27 7.94 2.11 -8.43
N SER A 28 7.93 2.54 -7.17
CA SER A 28 6.85 2.29 -6.21
C SER A 28 5.72 3.29 -6.51
N GLN A 29 5.23 3.29 -7.75
CA GLN A 29 4.12 4.14 -8.14
C GLN A 29 2.85 3.32 -8.00
N LEU A 30 2.07 3.65 -6.96
CA LEU A 30 0.68 3.23 -6.84
C LEU A 30 -0.04 3.58 -8.14
N ARG A 31 -0.36 2.56 -8.94
CA ARG A 31 -1.07 2.69 -10.21
C ARG A 31 -1.93 1.47 -10.44
N ILE A 32 -3.03 1.66 -11.16
CA ILE A 32 -3.96 0.59 -11.51
C ILE A 32 -3.25 -0.48 -12.34
N GLY A 33 -3.48 -1.75 -11.97
CA GLY A 33 -2.93 -2.94 -12.61
C GLY A 33 -1.44 -3.20 -12.42
N LYS A 34 -0.75 -2.37 -11.62
CA LYS A 34 0.58 -2.74 -11.12
C LYS A 34 0.44 -3.91 -10.15
N ALA A 35 1.27 -4.93 -10.35
CA ALA A 35 1.35 -6.13 -9.54
C ALA A 35 2.32 -5.98 -8.38
N ILE A 36 1.98 -6.65 -7.28
CA ILE A 36 2.66 -6.63 -5.98
C ILE A 36 2.69 -8.06 -5.45
N ASN A 37 3.84 -8.47 -4.90
CA ASN A 37 3.92 -9.71 -4.15
C ASN A 37 3.60 -9.45 -2.67
N ILE A 38 2.40 -9.85 -2.23
CA ILE A 38 1.99 -9.69 -0.83
C ILE A 38 2.60 -10.74 0.12
N PHE A 39 3.22 -11.80 -0.42
CA PHE A 39 3.73 -12.94 0.35
C PHE A 39 5.21 -12.87 0.69
N VAL A 40 5.95 -11.86 0.22
CA VAL A 40 7.40 -11.68 0.51
C VAL A 40 7.70 -11.75 2.01
N ARG A 41 6.74 -11.37 2.85
CA ARG A 41 6.85 -11.39 4.31
C ARG A 41 5.75 -12.20 4.97
N TYR A 42 5.42 -13.36 4.38
CA TYR A 42 4.41 -14.28 4.89
C TYR A 42 3.01 -13.64 5.03
N GLY A 43 2.69 -12.65 4.18
CA GLY A 43 1.42 -11.93 4.24
C GLY A 43 1.37 -10.82 5.29
N TYR A 44 2.48 -10.49 5.97
CA TYR A 44 2.50 -9.40 6.94
C TYR A 44 2.65 -8.04 6.26
N LEU A 45 1.52 -7.49 5.82
CA LEU A 45 1.44 -6.23 5.08
C LEU A 45 1.87 -5.02 5.90
N GLY A 46 1.81 -5.08 7.24
CA GLY A 46 2.22 -3.98 8.11
C GLY A 46 3.69 -3.54 7.99
N ILE A 47 4.55 -4.36 7.39
CA ILE A 47 5.97 -4.07 7.14
C ILE A 47 6.33 -3.98 5.64
N SER A 48 5.38 -4.30 4.76
CA SER A 48 5.51 -4.20 3.30
C SER A 48 4.78 -2.96 2.75
N MET A 49 3.72 -2.50 3.42
CA MET A 49 2.96 -1.31 3.05
C MET A 49 2.92 -0.29 4.19
N ARG A 50 3.24 0.97 3.86
CA ARG A 50 3.20 2.09 4.80
C ARG A 50 1.78 2.66 4.89
N VAL A 51 0.98 2.05 5.76
CA VAL A 51 -0.42 2.48 6.03
C VAL A 51 -0.54 3.53 7.13
N ILE A 52 0.47 3.64 8.00
CA ILE A 52 0.53 4.63 9.08
C ILE A 52 1.82 5.42 8.91
N PRO A 53 1.75 6.75 8.73
CA PRO A 53 2.95 7.56 8.61
C PRO A 53 3.66 7.61 9.96
N TYR A 54 4.86 7.05 10.03
CA TYR A 54 5.78 7.31 11.15
C TYR A 54 6.36 8.72 11.02
N ASN A 55 6.51 9.42 12.14
CA ASN A 55 7.28 10.66 12.25
C ASN A 55 8.80 10.39 12.33
N ASP A 56 9.26 9.26 11.79
CA ASP A 56 10.66 8.89 11.87
C ASP A 56 11.43 9.73 10.84
N SER A 57 12.17 10.72 11.35
CA SER A 57 12.92 11.75 10.61
C SER A 57 14.10 11.23 9.78
N TYR A 58 14.30 9.92 9.70
CA TYR A 58 15.45 9.28 9.08
C TYR A 58 15.20 8.71 7.68
N GLU A 59 13.95 8.51 7.26
CA GLU A 59 13.65 7.99 5.92
C GLU A 59 13.29 9.12 4.95
N THR A 60 14.26 9.55 4.14
CA THR A 60 14.11 10.52 3.04
C THR A 60 13.13 10.04 1.96
N ASP A 61 12.85 8.73 1.91
CA ASP A 61 11.98 8.12 0.92
C ASP A 61 10.54 7.97 1.44
N LYS A 62 9.61 8.74 0.87
CA LYS A 62 8.16 8.55 1.03
C LYS A 62 7.68 7.38 0.19
N TRP A 63 8.09 6.16 0.54
CA TRP A 63 7.61 4.94 -0.10
C TRP A 63 6.23 4.54 0.45
N LEU A 64 5.36 4.01 -0.43
CA LEU A 64 4.09 3.39 -0.04
C LEU A 64 4.23 1.88 0.09
N PHE A 65 4.88 1.26 -0.90
CA PHE A 65 5.26 -0.16 -0.88
C PHE A 65 6.78 -0.28 -0.73
N LYS A 66 7.22 -1.17 0.15
CA LYS A 66 8.65 -1.42 0.36
C LYS A 66 9.21 -2.25 -0.79
N GLU A 67 8.40 -3.17 -1.28
CA GLU A 67 8.62 -4.03 -2.42
C GLU A 67 8.28 -3.28 -3.74
N PRO A 68 9.03 -3.51 -4.82
CA PRO A 68 8.77 -2.88 -6.10
C PRO A 68 7.45 -3.39 -6.71
N THR A 69 6.78 -2.53 -7.47
CA THR A 69 5.60 -2.92 -8.24
C THR A 69 5.98 -3.21 -9.70
N LYS A 70 5.25 -4.11 -10.37
CA LYS A 70 5.54 -4.54 -11.76
C LYS A 70 4.33 -4.37 -12.66
N SER A 71 4.55 -4.03 -13.93
CA SER A 71 3.47 -4.06 -14.93
C SER A 71 3.36 -5.46 -15.51
N ILE A 72 2.16 -6.03 -15.54
CA ILE A 72 1.90 -7.36 -16.11
C ILE A 72 1.26 -7.25 -17.49
N TYR A 73 0.32 -6.31 -17.62
CA TYR A 73 -0.44 -6.05 -18.82
C TYR A 73 0.02 -4.76 -19.49
N LYS A 74 -0.02 -4.75 -20.82
CA LYS A 74 0.18 -3.55 -21.63
C LYS A 74 -1.09 -2.71 -21.66
N ASP A 75 -0.93 -1.40 -21.82
CA ASP A 75 -2.01 -0.45 -22.16
C ASP A 75 -3.27 -0.52 -21.30
N LEU A 76 -3.11 -0.71 -19.98
CA LEU A 76 -4.24 -0.75 -19.04
C LEU A 76 -4.97 0.59 -18.88
N ASN A 77 -4.38 1.69 -19.35
CA ASN A 77 -4.97 3.03 -19.25
C ASN A 77 -6.37 3.10 -19.88
N ALA A 78 -6.64 2.34 -20.94
CA ALA A 78 -7.95 2.29 -21.59
C ALA A 78 -9.02 1.63 -20.69
N LEU A 79 -8.60 0.65 -19.88
CA LEU A 79 -9.44 -0.14 -18.98
C LEU A 79 -9.60 0.51 -17.60
N SER A 80 -8.75 1.47 -17.25
CA SER A 80 -8.81 2.21 -16.01
C SER A 80 -9.45 3.59 -16.19
N GLU A 81 -9.98 4.12 -15.09
CA GLU A 81 -10.27 5.54 -14.94
C GLU A 81 -9.53 6.06 -13.71
N SER A 82 -8.89 7.21 -13.87
CA SER A 82 -8.33 7.97 -12.76
C SER A 82 -8.87 9.38 -12.79
N ARG A 83 -9.17 9.90 -11.60
CA ARG A 83 -9.64 11.27 -11.40
C ARG A 83 -8.78 11.93 -10.34
N GLU A 84 -8.24 13.09 -10.68
CA GLU A 84 -7.65 13.99 -9.69
C GLU A 84 -8.70 15.01 -9.21
N GLU A 85 -8.83 15.13 -7.88
CA GLU A 85 -9.72 16.08 -7.23
C GLU A 85 -8.93 17.30 -6.76
N ASN A 86 -8.53 18.14 -7.72
CA ASN A 86 -7.74 19.35 -7.47
C ASN A 86 -8.60 20.63 -7.34
N ALA A 87 -9.92 20.52 -7.12
CA ALA A 87 -10.79 21.69 -7.05
C ALA A 87 -10.43 22.60 -5.86
N PRO A 88 -9.96 23.85 -6.09
CA PRO A 88 -9.61 24.76 -5.01
C PRO A 88 -10.87 25.24 -4.28
N GLY A 89 -10.83 25.23 -2.95
CA GLY A 89 -11.87 25.81 -2.09
C GLY A 89 -13.02 24.87 -1.68
N ILE A 90 -13.14 23.68 -2.27
CA ILE A 90 -14.14 22.68 -1.85
C ILE A 90 -13.42 21.51 -1.18
N PHE A 91 -13.78 21.23 0.08
CA PHE A 91 -13.32 20.03 0.77
C PHE A 91 -14.06 18.81 0.19
N HIS A 92 -13.43 18.15 -0.78
CA HIS A 92 -13.85 16.82 -1.23
C HIS A 92 -13.19 15.78 -0.33
N GLY A 93 -13.98 15.27 0.60
CA GLY A 93 -13.48 14.44 1.65
C GLY A 93 -14.59 13.78 2.42
N ASP A 94 -14.18 13.06 3.46
CA ASP A 94 -15.05 12.18 4.20
C ASP A 94 -14.75 12.29 5.68
N PHE A 95 -15.82 12.38 6.49
CA PHE A 95 -15.75 12.44 7.94
C PHE A 95 -16.53 11.27 8.51
N HIS A 96 -15.83 10.42 9.25
CA HIS A 96 -16.43 9.27 9.92
C HIS A 96 -16.07 9.29 11.40
N MET A 97 -17.09 9.03 12.23
CA MET A 97 -16.93 8.76 13.65
C MET A 97 -17.52 7.38 13.93
N GLU A 98 -16.72 6.52 14.55
CA GLU A 98 -17.12 5.14 14.84
C GLU A 98 -16.84 4.78 16.28
N PHE A 99 -17.87 4.26 16.96
CA PHE A 99 -17.78 3.75 18.31
C PHE A 99 -17.45 2.27 18.27
N CYS A 100 -16.32 1.90 18.87
CA CYS A 100 -15.80 0.54 18.90
C CYS A 100 -15.85 0.04 20.34
N ASP A 101 -16.55 -1.07 20.60
CA ASP A 101 -16.68 -1.62 21.96
C ASP A 101 -15.37 -2.19 22.49
N ASN A 102 -14.47 -2.64 21.59
CA ASN A 102 -13.20 -3.26 21.92
C ASN A 102 -12.13 -2.99 20.86
N ARG A 103 -10.89 -3.39 21.17
CA ARG A 103 -9.70 -3.25 20.32
C ARG A 103 -9.88 -3.86 18.93
N ARG A 104 -10.56 -5.00 18.82
CA ARG A 104 -10.75 -5.68 17.54
C ARG A 104 -11.62 -4.84 16.60
N GLN A 105 -12.73 -4.30 17.12
CA GLN A 105 -13.58 -3.39 16.36
C GLN A 105 -12.83 -2.12 15.96
N LEU A 106 -11.96 -1.59 16.83
CA LEU A 106 -11.10 -0.46 16.48
C LEU A 106 -10.19 -0.74 15.27
N TYR A 107 -9.57 -1.92 15.22
CA TYR A 107 -8.73 -2.29 14.07
C TYR A 107 -9.56 -2.50 12.80
N GLN A 108 -10.74 -3.11 12.92
CA GLN A 108 -11.68 -3.26 11.81
C GLN A 108 -12.11 -1.90 11.24
N ALA A 109 -12.45 -0.95 12.13
CA ALA A 109 -12.81 0.42 11.77
C ALA A 109 -11.65 1.15 11.09
N TYR A 110 -10.44 1.03 11.64
CA TYR A 110 -9.25 1.70 11.11
C TYR A 110 -8.90 1.24 9.68
N PHE A 111 -9.01 -0.06 9.42
CA PHE A 111 -8.63 -0.69 8.15
C PHE A 111 -9.83 -1.00 7.24
N ARG A 112 -10.99 -0.38 7.48
CA ARG A 112 -12.23 -0.67 6.76
C ARG A 112 -12.12 -0.57 5.24
N ASP A 113 -11.38 0.42 4.76
CA ASP A 113 -11.24 0.69 3.32
C ASP A 113 -10.15 -0.15 2.65
N PHE A 114 -9.46 -1.00 3.42
CA PHE A 114 -8.46 -1.92 2.88
C PHE A 114 -9.13 -3.23 2.52
N THR A 115 -8.98 -3.63 1.26
CA THR A 115 -9.46 -4.92 0.75
C THR A 115 -8.31 -5.63 0.05
N VAL A 116 -8.22 -6.94 0.29
CA VAL A 116 -7.27 -7.83 -0.37
C VAL A 116 -8.05 -9.06 -0.78
N GLU A 117 -7.92 -9.46 -2.04
CA GLU A 117 -8.62 -10.64 -2.55
C GLU A 117 -8.31 -11.87 -1.67
N ARG A 118 -9.32 -12.68 -1.38
CA ARG A 118 -9.21 -13.92 -0.59
C ARG A 118 -8.79 -13.72 0.88
N LEU A 119 -8.89 -12.50 1.40
CA LEU A 119 -8.65 -12.22 2.81
C LEU A 119 -9.93 -11.70 3.48
N ASP A 120 -10.56 -12.53 4.31
CA ASP A 120 -11.82 -12.19 5.00
C ASP A 120 -11.66 -11.05 6.00
N LYS A 121 -10.45 -10.89 6.55
CA LYS A 121 -10.12 -9.90 7.58
C LYS A 121 -8.86 -9.12 7.20
N PRO A 122 -8.96 -8.16 6.28
CA PRO A 122 -7.80 -7.39 5.81
C PRO A 122 -6.98 -6.74 6.93
N TRP A 123 -7.65 -6.28 7.99
CA TRP A 123 -7.01 -5.67 9.15
C TRP A 123 -6.00 -6.60 9.85
N GLU A 124 -6.22 -7.93 9.88
CA GLU A 124 -5.30 -8.87 10.53
C GLU A 124 -3.93 -8.93 9.83
N ALA A 125 -3.88 -8.76 8.49
CA ALA A 125 -2.62 -8.68 7.75
C ALA A 125 -1.78 -7.44 8.09
N PHE A 126 -2.41 -6.38 8.62
CA PHE A 126 -1.70 -5.18 9.07
C PHE A 126 -1.34 -5.22 10.54
N THR A 127 -2.24 -5.75 11.38
CA THR A 127 -2.11 -5.70 12.84
C THR A 127 -1.53 -6.96 13.46
N GLY A 128 -1.37 -8.06 12.69
CA GLY A 128 -0.97 -9.36 13.21
C GLY A 128 0.36 -9.36 13.99
N GLY A 129 1.30 -8.47 13.63
CA GLY A 129 2.55 -8.29 14.36
C GLY A 129 2.59 -7.04 15.25
N TRP A 130 1.45 -6.43 15.58
CA TRP A 130 1.42 -5.29 16.50
C TRP A 130 1.34 -5.77 17.94
N PHE A 131 2.47 -5.72 18.64
CA PHE A 131 2.49 -5.76 20.10
C PHE A 131 1.82 -4.51 20.69
N ALA A 132 1.37 -4.59 21.93
CA ALA A 132 0.57 -3.53 22.55
C ALA A 132 1.25 -2.14 22.51
N GLU A 133 2.56 -2.08 22.73
CA GLU A 133 3.35 -0.84 22.66
C GLU A 133 3.38 -0.26 21.24
N ASN A 134 3.60 -1.11 20.24
CA ASN A 134 3.62 -0.69 18.84
C ASN A 134 2.24 -0.24 18.37
N ALA A 135 1.18 -0.96 18.76
CA ALA A 135 -0.20 -0.58 18.48
C ALA A 135 -0.54 0.78 19.10
N ALA A 136 -0.19 0.97 20.37
CA ALA A 136 -0.42 2.21 21.11
C ALA A 136 0.29 3.40 20.45
N LYS A 137 1.58 3.24 20.09
CA LYS A 137 2.35 4.24 19.36
C LYS A 137 1.70 4.60 18.01
N LYS A 138 1.27 3.60 17.26
CA LYS A 138 0.62 3.75 15.94
C LYS A 138 -0.74 4.43 16.01
N LEU A 139 -1.52 4.15 17.05
CA LEU A 139 -2.85 4.71 17.27
C LEU A 139 -2.84 6.04 18.03
N GLY A 140 -1.70 6.44 18.59
CA GLY A 140 -1.56 7.69 19.35
C GLY A 140 -2.22 7.63 20.73
N ILE A 141 -2.26 6.46 21.37
CA ILE A 141 -2.83 6.27 22.72
C ILE A 141 -1.81 5.60 23.65
N ASN A 142 -2.08 5.54 24.96
CA ASN A 142 -1.21 4.86 25.91
C ASN A 142 -1.33 3.33 25.80
N THR A 143 -0.24 2.61 26.01
CA THR A 143 -0.18 1.14 26.03
C THR A 143 -1.18 0.51 27.01
N SER A 144 -1.41 1.12 28.17
CA SER A 144 -2.39 0.63 29.16
C SER A 144 -3.78 0.49 28.57
N TYR A 145 -4.17 1.41 27.68
CA TYR A 145 -5.46 1.40 27.03
C TYR A 145 -5.60 0.35 25.94
N ILE A 146 -4.49 -0.14 25.37
CA ILE A 146 -4.53 -1.28 24.45
C ILE A 146 -4.63 -2.59 25.22
N MET A 147 -3.98 -2.71 26.38
CA MET A 147 -3.93 -3.94 27.16
C MET A 147 -5.22 -4.22 27.94
N GLY A 148 -5.92 -3.18 28.40
CA GLY A 148 -7.17 -3.32 29.14
C GLY A 148 -8.43 -3.44 28.26
N GLU A 149 -9.58 -3.60 28.91
CA GLU A 149 -10.89 -3.59 28.25
C GLU A 149 -11.45 -2.18 28.22
N TYR A 150 -11.30 -1.53 27.07
CA TYR A 150 -11.80 -0.18 26.83
C TYR A 150 -12.64 -0.16 25.55
N SER A 151 -13.60 0.76 25.53
CA SER A 151 -14.28 1.17 24.30
C SER A 151 -13.57 2.39 23.72
N TYR A 152 -13.63 2.53 22.40
CA TYR A 152 -12.90 3.52 21.63
C TYR A 152 -13.86 4.32 20.75
N VAL A 153 -13.46 5.53 20.42
CA VAL A 153 -14.03 6.32 19.33
C VAL A 153 -12.93 6.55 18.32
N LEU A 154 -13.13 6.06 17.10
CA LEU A 154 -12.28 6.39 15.97
C LEU A 154 -12.89 7.57 15.22
N VAL A 155 -12.14 8.67 15.13
CA VAL A 155 -12.47 9.80 14.27
C VAL A 155 -11.53 9.77 13.08
N ARG A 156 -12.10 9.77 11.89
CA ARG A 156 -11.38 9.74 10.63
C ARG A 156 -11.84 10.92 9.77
N VAL A 157 -10.88 11.70 9.30
CA VAL A 157 -11.10 12.79 8.35
C VAL A 157 -10.18 12.57 7.16
N VAL A 158 -10.74 12.40 5.98
CA VAL A 158 -9.97 12.19 4.74
C VAL A 158 -10.27 13.30 3.77
N ARG A 159 -9.25 13.79 3.08
CA ARG A 159 -9.36 14.65 1.90
C ARG A 159 -8.81 13.88 0.71
N PHE A 160 -9.66 13.54 -0.25
CA PHE A 160 -9.25 12.81 -1.43
C PHE A 160 -8.44 13.72 -2.37
N ARG A 161 -7.49 13.11 -3.08
CA ARG A 161 -6.64 13.79 -4.07
C ARG A 161 -6.70 13.08 -5.41
N GLU A 162 -6.59 11.76 -5.40
CA GLU A 162 -6.62 10.95 -6.61
C GLU A 162 -7.37 9.66 -6.32
N VAL A 163 -8.27 9.29 -7.22
CA VAL A 163 -8.97 8.01 -7.19
C VAL A 163 -8.70 7.31 -8.51
N GLY A 164 -8.22 6.08 -8.45
CA GLY A 164 -8.04 5.22 -9.61
C GLY A 164 -8.83 3.92 -9.42
N LYS A 165 -9.44 3.42 -10.49
CA LYS A 165 -10.03 2.06 -10.51
C LYS A 165 -10.14 1.52 -11.94
N PHE A 166 -10.25 0.21 -12.06
CA PHE A 166 -10.71 -0.39 -13.32
C PHE A 166 -12.19 -0.09 -13.57
N LYS A 167 -12.56 0.09 -14.85
CA LYS A 167 -13.95 0.29 -15.29
C LYS A 167 -14.78 -1.00 -15.25
N GLY A 168 -14.10 -2.14 -15.25
CA GLY A 168 -14.66 -3.48 -15.22
C GLY A 168 -13.53 -4.52 -15.17
N ASP A 169 -13.86 -5.79 -15.39
CA ASP A 169 -12.87 -6.85 -15.37
C ASP A 169 -11.85 -6.72 -16.52
N ILE A 170 -10.62 -7.17 -16.27
CA ILE A 170 -9.58 -7.23 -17.30
C ILE A 170 -9.98 -8.32 -18.31
N PRO A 171 -10.05 -8.01 -19.63
CA PRO A 171 -10.36 -9.02 -20.64
C PRO A 171 -9.38 -10.18 -20.62
N LEU A 172 -9.87 -11.40 -20.85
CA LEU A 172 -9.05 -12.62 -20.91
C LEU A 172 -7.94 -12.57 -21.97
N ASN A 173 -8.15 -11.79 -23.04
CA ASN A 173 -7.21 -11.60 -24.14
C ASN A 173 -6.34 -10.34 -23.96
N GLN A 174 -6.28 -9.75 -22.77
CA GLN A 174 -5.44 -8.58 -22.53
C GLN A 174 -3.96 -8.89 -22.80
N THR A 175 -3.32 -8.05 -23.59
CA THR A 175 -1.92 -8.21 -23.98
C THR A 175 -1.01 -8.10 -22.75
N LEU A 176 -0.14 -9.09 -22.58
CA LEU A 176 0.88 -9.11 -21.54
C LEU A 176 2.14 -8.35 -21.97
N GLU A 177 2.91 -7.89 -20.97
CA GLU A 177 4.29 -7.45 -21.20
C GLU A 177 5.15 -8.58 -21.79
N ASN A 178 6.12 -8.23 -22.64
CA ASN A 178 6.87 -9.23 -23.41
C ASN A 178 7.62 -10.22 -22.50
N ASP A 179 8.25 -9.71 -21.45
CA ASP A 179 9.00 -10.50 -20.48
C ASP A 179 8.08 -11.43 -19.67
N VAL A 180 6.88 -10.97 -19.32
CA VAL A 180 5.87 -11.77 -18.64
C VAL A 180 5.39 -12.90 -19.55
N HIS A 181 5.11 -12.60 -20.81
CA HIS A 181 4.63 -13.58 -21.79
C HIS A 181 5.67 -14.70 -22.01
N GLU A 182 6.94 -14.34 -22.17
CA GLU A 182 8.04 -15.30 -22.27
C GLU A 182 8.17 -16.18 -21.02
N ARG A 183 8.10 -15.57 -19.83
CA ARG A 183 8.24 -16.30 -18.57
C ARG A 183 7.09 -17.27 -18.32
N ILE A 184 5.85 -16.87 -18.60
CA ILE A 184 4.66 -17.73 -18.43
C ILE A 184 4.75 -18.97 -19.32
N GLY A 185 5.26 -18.83 -20.55
CA GLY A 185 5.47 -19.97 -21.46
C GLY A 185 6.40 -21.05 -20.92
N GLY A 186 7.28 -20.70 -19.96
CA GLY A 186 8.18 -21.63 -19.29
C GLY A 186 7.61 -22.30 -18.04
N ILE A 187 6.41 -21.92 -17.57
CA ILE A 187 5.79 -22.48 -16.36
C ILE A 187 4.94 -23.70 -16.75
N THR A 188 5.32 -24.86 -16.24
CA THR A 188 4.60 -26.13 -16.46
C THR A 188 3.88 -26.58 -15.18
N ALA A 189 2.74 -27.23 -15.34
CA ALA A 189 2.00 -27.79 -14.21
C ALA A 189 2.87 -28.80 -13.44
N GLY A 190 2.91 -28.68 -12.12
CA GLY A 190 3.77 -29.48 -11.24
C GLY A 190 5.15 -28.89 -10.96
N ASN A 191 5.58 -27.85 -11.69
CA ASN A 191 6.81 -27.12 -11.39
C ASN A 191 6.57 -26.04 -10.33
N VAL A 192 6.58 -26.46 -9.05
CA VAL A 192 6.38 -25.56 -7.91
C VAL A 192 7.45 -24.46 -7.85
N THR A 193 8.72 -24.79 -8.13
CA THR A 193 9.83 -23.83 -8.11
C THR A 193 9.60 -22.72 -9.13
N GLY A 194 9.25 -23.06 -10.37
CA GLY A 194 8.98 -22.08 -11.42
C GLY A 194 7.80 -21.15 -11.08
N ALA A 195 6.76 -21.68 -10.43
CA ALA A 195 5.63 -20.88 -9.96
C ALA A 195 6.04 -19.91 -8.83
N ILE A 196 6.84 -20.36 -7.86
CA ILE A 196 7.36 -19.51 -6.78
C ILE A 196 8.24 -18.39 -7.35
N GLU A 197 9.19 -18.72 -8.22
CA GLU A 197 10.06 -17.72 -8.85
C GLU A 197 9.26 -16.68 -9.66
N PHE A 198 8.18 -17.11 -10.32
CA PHE A 198 7.28 -16.20 -11.02
C PHE A 198 6.58 -15.24 -10.05
N MET A 199 6.00 -15.78 -8.97
CA MET A 199 5.33 -14.96 -7.94
C MET A 199 6.30 -13.96 -7.28
N GLU A 200 7.54 -14.37 -7.04
CA GLU A 200 8.59 -13.49 -6.50
C GLU A 200 8.98 -12.38 -7.46
N SER A 201 9.03 -12.67 -8.77
CA SER A 201 9.47 -11.73 -9.78
C SER A 201 8.39 -10.73 -10.22
N TYR A 202 7.14 -11.20 -10.32
CA TYR A 202 6.04 -10.48 -10.97
C TYR A 202 4.94 -10.06 -10.00
N GLY A 203 4.82 -10.71 -8.84
CA GLY A 203 3.76 -10.44 -7.88
C GLY A 203 2.72 -11.54 -7.82
N THR A 204 1.82 -11.41 -6.84
CA THR A 204 0.70 -12.34 -6.61
C THR A 204 -0.65 -11.67 -6.73
N HIS A 205 -0.70 -10.35 -6.56
CA HIS A 205 -1.91 -9.54 -6.64
C HIS A 205 -1.62 -8.30 -7.47
N TYR A 206 -2.65 -7.65 -7.99
CA TYR A 206 -2.55 -6.36 -8.66
C TYR A 206 -3.45 -5.31 -8.00
N ILE A 207 -3.12 -4.04 -8.19
CA ILE A 207 -3.91 -2.93 -7.67
C ILE A 207 -5.15 -2.76 -8.56
N ASN A 208 -6.31 -3.18 -8.06
CA ASN A 208 -7.59 -3.02 -8.75
C ASN A 208 -8.14 -1.59 -8.66
N SER A 209 -7.99 -0.97 -7.48
CA SER A 209 -8.44 0.38 -7.19
C SER A 209 -7.61 0.99 -6.07
N TYR A 210 -7.49 2.32 -6.06
CA TYR A 210 -6.90 3.05 -4.95
C TYR A 210 -7.53 4.43 -4.79
N THR A 211 -7.39 4.96 -3.58
CA THR A 211 -7.71 6.35 -3.26
C THR A 211 -6.53 6.93 -2.49
N THR A 212 -5.96 8.02 -2.99
CA THR A 212 -4.90 8.78 -2.30
C THR A 212 -5.44 10.11 -1.80
N GLY A 213 -4.74 10.68 -0.82
CA GLY A 213 -5.15 11.92 -0.20
C GLY A 213 -4.45 12.16 1.12
N ASN A 214 -4.93 13.17 1.84
CA ASN A 214 -4.52 13.41 3.21
C ASN A 214 -5.55 12.77 4.14
N SER A 215 -5.10 12.11 5.18
CA SER A 215 -5.98 11.52 6.18
C SER A 215 -5.50 11.83 7.59
N LEU A 216 -6.43 12.19 8.46
CA LEU A 216 -6.22 12.31 9.89
C LEU A 216 -7.05 11.24 10.60
N TYR A 217 -6.39 10.47 11.45
CA TYR A 217 -7.01 9.49 12.32
C TYR A 217 -6.76 9.89 13.77
N GLN A 218 -7.80 9.86 14.59
CA GLN A 218 -7.70 10.12 16.01
C GLN A 218 -8.49 9.07 16.79
N VAL A 219 -7.80 8.38 17.69
CA VAL A 219 -8.43 7.43 18.62
C VAL A 219 -8.64 8.11 19.97
N ARG A 220 -9.86 8.02 20.48
CA ARG A 220 -10.23 8.45 21.84
C ARG A 220 -10.81 7.29 22.61
N LEU A 221 -10.74 7.36 23.94
CA LEU A 221 -11.40 6.39 24.81
C LEU A 221 -12.83 6.84 25.05
N ASN A 222 -13.75 5.89 25.00
CA ASN A 222 -15.11 6.06 25.46
C ASN A 222 -15.25 5.43 26.84
N LEU A 223 -15.32 6.27 27.87
CA LEU A 223 -15.68 5.82 29.21
C LEU A 223 -17.20 5.69 29.25
N ARG A 224 -17.73 4.46 29.22
CA ARG A 224 -19.13 4.21 29.57
C ARG A 224 -19.35 4.59 31.04
N LEU A 225 -19.89 5.79 31.29
CA LEU A 225 -20.49 6.12 32.56
C LEU A 225 -21.82 5.35 32.66
N THR A 226 -21.80 4.17 33.25
CA THR A 226 -23.02 3.44 33.59
C THR A 226 -23.60 4.07 34.87
N ALA A 227 -24.46 5.09 34.73
CA ALA A 227 -25.24 5.59 35.85
C ALA A 227 -26.43 4.64 36.09
N SER A 228 -26.37 3.83 37.14
CA SER A 228 -27.55 3.12 37.65
C SER A 228 -28.33 4.09 38.54
N PHE A 229 -29.48 4.56 38.04
CA PHE A 229 -30.44 5.25 38.87
C PHE A 229 -31.35 4.22 39.54
N THR A 230 -31.09 3.92 40.80
CA THR A 230 -32.05 3.23 41.65
C THR A 230 -33.07 4.26 42.10
N PHE A 231 -34.26 4.24 41.51
CA PHE A 231 -35.40 4.99 42.05
C PHE A 231 -35.97 4.20 43.22
N PHE A 232 -36.06 4.85 44.39
CA PHE A 232 -36.83 4.37 45.53
C PHE A 232 -38.32 4.55 45.28
#